data_AF-A0A1V4A124-F1
#
_entry.id   AF-A0A1V4A124-F1
#
_cell.length_a   1.000
_cell.length_b   1.000
_cell.length_c   1.000
_cell.angle_alpha   90.00
_cell.angle_beta   90.00
_cell.angle_gamma   90.00
#
_symmetry.space_group_name_H-M   'P 1'
#
loop_
_entity.id
_entity.type
_entity.pdbx_description
1 polymer ?
#
loop_
_entity_poly.entity_id
_entity_poly.type
_entity_poly.pdbx_seq_one_letter_code
_entity_poly.pdbx_strand_id
1 'polypeptide(L)' 'MRSPSVMTRALLAMDAATCLKADGDPSAAAEMAVDAWQRLPPAYRDGLLRSRVDSLHQSLDGAARSKLGEILTG' A
#
# COMPACT_ATOMS: atom_id res chain seq x y z
N MET A 1 -8.62 -24.53 8.33
CA MET A 1 -7.85 -23.28 8.39
C MET A 1 -8.66 -22.18 7.72
N ARG A 2 -8.99 -21.09 8.40
CA ARG A 2 -9.55 -19.89 7.75
C ARG A 2 -8.41 -19.16 7.05
N SER A 3 -8.36 -19.22 5.72
CA SER A 3 -7.47 -18.35 4.96
C SER A 3 -7.85 -16.90 5.25
N PRO A 4 -6.91 -16.03 5.65
CA PRO A 4 -7.22 -14.62 5.84
C PRO A 4 -7.80 -14.04 4.55
N SER A 5 -8.82 -13.19 4.70
CA SER A 5 -9.46 -12.54 3.56
C SER A 5 -8.43 -11.72 2.78
N VAL A 6 -8.68 -11.52 1.49
CA VAL A 6 -7.81 -10.68 0.64
C VAL A 6 -7.65 -9.28 1.24
N MET A 7 -8.72 -8.74 1.83
CA MET A 7 -8.71 -7.48 2.56
C MET A 7 -7.72 -7.48 3.74
N THR A 8 -7.79 -8.49 4.62
CA THR A 8 -6.90 -8.56 5.79
C THR A 8 -5.43 -8.68 5.38
N ARG A 9 -5.12 -9.46 4.33
CA ARG A 9 -3.75 -9.57 3.83
C ARG A 9 -3.24 -8.25 3.28
N ALA A 10 -4.09 -7.49 2.59
CA ALA A 10 -3.69 -6.20 2.07
C ALA A 10 -3.44 -5.16 3.16
N LEU A 11 -4.26 -5.14 4.21
CA LEU A 11 -4.02 -4.25 5.36
C LEU A 11 -2.68 -4.56 6.04
N LEU A 12 -2.38 -5.84 6.24
CA LEU A 12 -1.09 -6.26 6.80
C LEU A 12 0.10 -5.87 5.91
N ALA A 13 -0.05 -6.00 4.58
CA ALA A 13 0.98 -5.58 3.64
C ALA A 13 1.19 -4.06 3.65
N MET A 14 0.14 -3.26 3.82
CA MET A 14 0.25 -1.80 3.97
C MET A 14 0.96 -1.39 5.26
N ASP A 15 0.68 -2.09 6.35
CA ASP A 15 1.39 -1.86 7.62
C ASP A 15 2.86 -2.25 7.51
N ALA A 16 3.17 -3.37 6.86
CA ALA A 16 4.54 -3.78 6.58
C ALA A 16 5.27 -2.78 5.66
N ALA A 17 4.61 -2.22 4.65
CA ALA A 17 5.17 -1.17 3.80
C ALA A 17 5.52 0.09 4.62
N THR A 18 4.69 0.44 5.59
CA THR A 18 4.98 1.57 6.50
C THR A 18 6.21 1.30 7.36
N CYS A 19 6.38 0.06 7.83
CA CYS A 19 7.61 -0.36 8.53
C CYS A 19 8.84 -0.26 7.63
N LEU A 20 8.78 -0.77 6.39
CA LEU A 20 9.91 -0.68 5.43
C LEU A 20 10.36 0.76 5.20
N LYS A 21 9.40 1.68 5.08
CA LYS A 21 9.69 3.11 4.97
C LYS A 21 10.39 3.62 6.23
N ALA A 22 9.92 3.23 7.42
CA ALA A 22 10.53 3.62 8.69
C ALA A 22 11.95 3.07 8.87
N ASP A 23 12.21 1.87 8.32
CA ASP A 23 13.52 1.22 8.29
C ASP A 23 14.47 1.83 7.24
N GLY A 24 14.02 2.84 6.48
CA GLY A 24 14.83 3.56 5.50
C GLY A 24 14.77 3.01 4.09
N ASP A 25 13.84 2.11 3.78
CA ASP A 25 13.60 1.59 2.43
C ASP A 25 12.26 2.05 1.85
N PRO A 26 12.17 3.32 1.38
CA PRO A 26 10.96 3.85 0.77
C PRO A 26 10.63 3.16 -0.57
N SER A 27 11.61 2.58 -1.25
CA SER A 27 11.39 1.91 -2.55
C SER A 27 10.66 0.58 -2.36
N ALA A 28 11.13 -0.26 -1.43
CA ALA A 28 10.46 -1.50 -1.06
C ALA A 28 9.08 -1.24 -0.45
N ALA A 29 8.93 -0.16 0.32
CA ALA A 29 7.64 0.28 0.83
C ALA A 29 6.64 0.58 -0.30
N ALA A 30 7.05 1.37 -1.31
CA ALA A 30 6.21 1.68 -2.45
C ALA A 30 5.84 0.43 -3.27
N GLU A 31 6.81 -0.47 -3.49
CA GLU A 31 6.59 -1.73 -4.22
C GLU A 31 5.57 -2.63 -3.53
N MET A 32 5.75 -2.85 -2.22
CA MET A 32 4.83 -3.67 -1.44
C MET A 32 3.42 -3.08 -1.42
N ALA A 33 3.30 -1.76 -1.30
CA ALA A 33 2.01 -1.08 -1.32
C ALA A 33 1.33 -1.18 -2.71
N VAL A 34 2.08 -1.02 -3.80
CA VAL A 34 1.55 -1.21 -5.17
C VAL A 34 1.03 -2.64 -5.35
N ASP A 35 1.83 -3.64 -4.98
CA ASP A 35 1.46 -5.04 -5.11
C ASP A 35 0.19 -5.39 -4.33
N ALA A 36 0.10 -4.90 -3.08
CA ALA A 36 -1.07 -5.10 -2.26
C ALA A 36 -2.30 -4.43 -2.88
N TRP A 37 -2.19 -3.16 -3.30
CA TRP A 37 -3.29 -2.43 -3.95
C TRP A 37 -3.83 -3.12 -5.20
N GLN A 38 -2.93 -3.60 -6.07
CA GLN A 38 -3.31 -4.28 -7.30
C GLN A 38 -4.02 -5.61 -7.05
N ARG A 39 -3.62 -6.35 -6.00
CA ARG A 39 -4.24 -7.63 -5.62
C ARG A 39 -5.62 -7.49 -4.97
N LEU A 40 -6.00 -6.29 -4.53
CA LEU A 40 -7.33 -6.07 -3.98
C LEU A 40 -8.39 -5.99 -5.08
N PRO A 41 -9.55 -6.65 -4.86
CA PRO A 41 -10.74 -6.40 -5.64
C PRO A 41 -11.12 -4.90 -5.61
N PRO A 42 -11.60 -4.31 -6.71
CA PRO A 42 -11.97 -2.90 -6.79
C PRO A 42 -12.94 -2.45 -5.68
N ALA A 43 -13.84 -3.34 -5.26
CA ALA A 43 -14.80 -3.10 -4.18
C ALA A 43 -14.18 -2.88 -2.79
N TYR A 44 -12.87 -3.11 -2.63
CA TYR A 44 -12.12 -2.88 -1.38
C TYR A 44 -11.01 -1.84 -1.55
N ARG A 45 -10.92 -1.15 -2.70
CA ARG A 45 -9.93 -0.10 -2.99
C ARG A 45 -10.39 1.29 -2.52
N ASP A 46 -11.34 1.32 -1.60
CA ASP A 46 -11.91 2.50 -1.00
C ASP A 46 -11.80 2.43 0.54
N GLY A 47 -12.40 3.41 1.22
CA GLY A 47 -12.47 3.46 2.68
C GLY A 47 -11.10 3.40 3.38
N LEU A 48 -10.98 2.47 4.34
CA LEU A 48 -9.80 2.35 5.20
C LEU A 48 -8.51 2.09 4.41
N LEU A 49 -8.58 1.24 3.39
CA LEU A 49 -7.40 0.87 2.65
C LEU A 49 -6.88 2.05 1.82
N ARG A 50 -7.78 2.79 1.15
CA ARG A 50 -7.42 4.02 0.43
C ARG A 50 -6.75 5.03 1.36
N SER A 51 -7.32 5.26 2.55
CA SER A 51 -6.73 6.17 3.54
C SER A 51 -5.30 5.77 3.94
N ARG A 52 -5.01 4.47 4.09
CA ARG A 52 -3.65 4.00 4.39
C ARG A 52 -2.67 4.18 3.24
N VAL A 53 -3.10 3.89 2.00
CA VAL A 53 -2.25 4.11 0.83
C VAL A 53 -1.98 5.61 0.62
N ASP A 54 -2.98 6.46 0.80
CA ASP A 54 -2.81 7.92 0.71
C ASP A 54 -1.86 8.43 1.79
N SER A 55 -1.96 7.92 3.02
CA SER A 55 -1.05 8.29 4.13
C SER A 55 0.39 7.86 3.83
N LEU A 56 0.58 6.63 3.33
CA LEU A 56 1.90 6.16 2.93
C LEU A 56 2.46 7.00 1.77
N HIS A 57 1.66 7.24 0.74
CA HIS A 57 2.03 8.11 -0.39
C HIS A 57 2.46 9.50 0.06
N GLN A 58 1.74 10.11 1.00
CA GLN A 58 2.11 11.41 1.56
C GLN A 58 3.43 11.38 2.34
N SER A 59 3.78 10.25 2.94
CA SER A 59 5.01 10.05 3.71
C SER A 59 6.24 9.67 2.89
N LEU A 60 6.04 9.28 1.62
CA LEU A 60 7.09 8.93 0.67
C LEU A 60 7.53 10.16 -0.13
N ASP A 61 8.79 10.11 -0.59
CA ASP A 61 9.41 11.14 -1.41
C ASP A 61 9.97 10.56 -2.72
N GLY A 62 10.19 11.45 -3.70
CA GLY A 62 10.84 11.12 -4.97
C GLY A 62 10.14 10.00 -5.76
N ALA A 63 10.94 9.08 -6.31
CA ALA A 63 10.45 8.01 -7.18
C ALA A 63 9.45 7.07 -6.49
N ALA A 64 9.65 6.78 -5.20
CA ALA A 64 8.75 5.95 -4.41
C ALA A 64 7.35 6.58 -4.29
N ARG A 65 7.30 7.90 -4.08
CA ARG A 65 6.05 8.67 -4.09
C ARG A 65 5.36 8.61 -5.44
N SER A 66 6.08 8.92 -6.52
CA SER A 66 5.52 8.93 -7.88
C SER A 66 4.92 7.57 -8.26
N LYS A 67 5.65 6.48 -7.99
CA LYS A 67 5.21 5.11 -8.25
C LYS A 67 3.89 4.77 -7.56
N LEU A 68 3.73 5.21 -6.30
CA LEU A 68 2.49 4.99 -5.57
C LEU A 68 1.37 5.94 -6.02
N GLY A 69 1.71 7.16 -6.46
CA GLY A 69 0.75 8.11 -7.01
C GLY A 69 0.09 7.63 -8.31
N GLU A 70 0.87 7.01 -9.22
CA GLU A 70 0.37 6.49 -10.51
C GLU A 70 -0.80 5.51 -10.33
N ILE A 71 -0.72 4.62 -9.34
CA ILE A 71 -1.77 3.62 -9.07
C ILE A 71 -2.98 4.18 -8.31
N LEU A 72 -2.85 5.38 -7.72
CA LEU A 72 -3.95 6.04 -7.02
C LEU A 72 -4.83 6.87 -7.95
N THR A 73 -4.25 7.37 -9.04
CA THR A 73 -4.91 8.12 -10.11
C THR A 73 -5.52 7.26 -11.22
N GLY A 74 -5.14 5.98 -11.27
CA GLY A 74 -5.62 5.00 -12.26
C GLY A 74 -6.93 4.31 -11.88
#